data_AF-A0A5F1ZRT0-F1
#
_entry.id   AF-A0A5F1ZRT0-F1
#
_cell.length_a   1.000
_cell.length_b   1.000
_cell.length_c   1.000
_cell.angle_alpha   90.00
_cell.angle_beta   90.00
_cell.angle_gamma   90.00
#
_symmetry.space_group_name_H-M   'P 1'
#
loop_
_entity.id
_entity.type
_entity.pdbx_description
1 polymer ?
#
loop_
_entity_poly.entity_id
_entity_poly.type
_entity_poly.pdbx_seq_one_letter_code
_entity_poly.pdbx_strand_id
1 'polypeptide(L)'
;MKRAVITGGTEGIGKATVQGLAERGWAITLVARNKDKAENTVREISAKTGNKNLEYILGDLSSLAEVKRIAQELSQKHSSIDCLINNAGVMSPERKETKDGHELNFGVNHLSHVLLTRMLLTNIKKSPQGRIVIVSSKLHRNAKPDLDDLEQKSKYDWMKAYSDSKLFNVYFAQDLSELLQDTSVTANALHPGVVNTELVRDLRGPVGFLFGLVKNLIFISPTKGAQTSIYLADAPGLEKTSGQYFEDREKVRLKGLALDPDLRAKIREKTDQILKPFLN
;
A
#
# COMPACT_ATOMS: atom_id res chain seq x y z
N MET A 1 -11.19 -21.24 1.07
CA MET A 1 -11.60 -19.82 1.15
C MET A 1 -10.35 -18.97 1.01
N LYS A 2 -10.37 -17.90 0.19
CA LYS A 2 -9.21 -17.02 0.00
C LYS A 2 -9.08 -16.02 1.15
N ARG A 3 -7.86 -15.67 1.54
CA ARG A 3 -7.56 -14.73 2.62
C ARG A 3 -6.76 -13.52 2.12
N ALA A 4 -7.24 -12.33 2.45
CA ALA A 4 -6.54 -11.07 2.19
C ALA A 4 -6.13 -10.37 3.49
N VAL A 5 -4.94 -9.78 3.50
CA VAL A 5 -4.52 -8.78 4.49
C VAL A 5 -4.49 -7.42 3.81
N ILE A 6 -5.12 -6.41 4.41
CA ILE A 6 -5.25 -5.07 3.80
C ILE A 6 -4.82 -4.00 4.80
N THR A 7 -3.79 -3.22 4.46
CA THR A 7 -3.40 -2.06 5.27
C THR A 7 -4.30 -0.86 4.98
N GLY A 8 -4.72 -0.13 6.02
CA GLY A 8 -5.54 1.07 5.85
C GLY A 8 -6.98 0.77 5.38
N GLY A 9 -7.54 -0.36 5.81
CA GLY A 9 -8.85 -0.87 5.39
C GLY A 9 -10.08 -0.18 6.00
N THR A 10 -9.92 0.86 6.82
CA THR A 10 -11.04 1.46 7.58
C THR A 10 -11.75 2.60 6.86
N GLU A 11 -11.14 3.18 5.84
CA GLU A 11 -11.63 4.40 5.18
C GLU A 11 -11.30 4.39 3.68
N GLY A 12 -11.95 5.27 2.90
CA GLY A 12 -11.61 5.51 1.50
C GLY A 12 -11.48 4.25 0.64
N ILE A 13 -10.43 4.20 -0.18
CA ILE A 13 -10.15 3.10 -1.12
C ILE A 13 -9.97 1.78 -0.38
N GLY A 14 -9.31 1.79 0.79
CA GLY A 14 -9.07 0.59 1.58
C GLY A 14 -10.38 -0.05 2.03
N LYS A 15 -11.30 0.74 2.60
CA LYS A 15 -12.63 0.24 2.99
C LYS A 15 -13.43 -0.31 1.82
N ALA A 16 -13.41 0.39 0.68
CA ALA A 16 -14.08 -0.07 -0.53
C ALA A 16 -13.46 -1.37 -1.08
N THR A 17 -12.13 -1.54 -0.94
CA THR A 17 -11.43 -2.78 -1.29
C THR A 17 -11.83 -3.93 -0.36
N VAL A 18 -11.89 -3.68 0.96
CA VAL A 18 -12.39 -4.65 1.95
C VAL A 18 -13.81 -5.08 1.60
N GLN A 19 -14.71 -4.12 1.35
CA GLN A 19 -16.09 -4.43 1.00
C GLN A 19 -16.18 -5.27 -0.28
N GLY A 20 -15.52 -4.85 -1.35
CA GLY A 20 -15.57 -5.58 -2.62
C GLY A 20 -15.02 -7.01 -2.52
N LEU A 21 -13.95 -7.24 -1.76
CA LEU A 21 -13.43 -8.59 -1.54
C LEU A 21 -14.33 -9.41 -0.60
N ALA A 22 -14.95 -8.77 0.40
CA ALA A 22 -15.89 -9.43 1.32
C ALA A 22 -17.14 -9.92 0.58
N GLU A 23 -17.67 -9.14 -0.37
CA GLU A 23 -18.77 -9.51 -1.28
C GLU A 23 -18.43 -10.73 -2.14
N ARG A 24 -17.13 -10.97 -2.41
CA ARG A 24 -16.61 -12.13 -3.14
C ARG A 24 -16.26 -13.32 -2.24
N GLY A 25 -16.63 -13.26 -0.95
CA GLY A 25 -16.43 -14.34 0.01
C GLY A 25 -14.99 -14.49 0.53
N TRP A 26 -14.13 -13.48 0.38
CA TRP A 26 -12.79 -13.50 0.96
C TRP A 26 -12.86 -13.36 2.48
N ALA A 27 -11.99 -14.08 3.20
CA ALA A 27 -11.64 -13.76 4.58
C ALA A 27 -10.68 -12.56 4.58
N ILE A 28 -10.89 -11.58 5.45
CA ILE A 28 -10.13 -10.33 5.42
C ILE A 28 -9.65 -9.94 6.82
N THR A 29 -8.35 -9.68 6.92
CA THR A 29 -7.74 -9.07 8.11
C THR A 29 -7.28 -7.67 7.75
N LEU A 30 -7.89 -6.64 8.32
CA LEU A 30 -7.49 -5.26 8.11
C LEU A 30 -6.49 -4.79 9.18
N VAL A 31 -5.42 -4.15 8.75
CA VAL A 31 -4.47 -3.48 9.66
C VAL A 31 -4.90 -2.02 9.81
N ALA A 32 -5.16 -1.61 11.05
CA ALA A 32 -5.72 -0.29 11.35
C ALA A 32 -5.14 0.32 12.64
N ARG A 33 -5.00 1.65 12.65
CA ARG A 33 -4.49 2.39 13.82
C ARG A 33 -5.56 2.75 14.86
N ASN A 34 -6.83 2.84 14.45
CA ASN A 34 -7.92 3.31 15.30
C ASN A 34 -8.92 2.17 15.51
N LYS A 35 -9.12 1.79 16.78
CA LYS A 35 -9.98 0.69 17.19
C LYS A 35 -11.43 0.89 16.81
N ASP A 36 -12.02 2.03 17.14
CA ASP A 36 -13.45 2.29 16.88
C ASP A 36 -13.75 2.26 15.38
N LYS A 37 -12.88 2.85 14.56
CA LYS A 37 -13.01 2.81 13.09
C LYS A 37 -12.85 1.38 12.54
N ALA A 38 -11.95 0.59 13.09
CA ALA A 38 -11.75 -0.81 12.70
C ALA A 38 -12.98 -1.66 13.04
N GLU A 39 -13.46 -1.59 14.28
CA GLU A 39 -14.65 -2.31 14.75
C GLU A 39 -15.90 -1.92 13.96
N ASN A 40 -16.11 -0.62 13.73
CA ASN A 40 -17.24 -0.16 12.92
C ASN A 40 -17.14 -0.66 11.48
N THR A 41 -15.94 -0.66 10.89
CA THR A 41 -15.75 -1.16 9.52
C THR A 41 -16.05 -2.65 9.41
N VAL A 42 -15.53 -3.47 10.33
CA VAL A 42 -15.81 -4.91 10.37
C VAL A 42 -17.31 -5.16 10.53
N ARG A 43 -17.96 -4.49 11.50
CA ARG A 43 -19.39 -4.65 11.77
C ARG A 43 -20.24 -4.26 10.57
N GLU A 44 -19.99 -3.09 9.99
CA GLU A 44 -20.75 -2.55 8.87
C GLU A 44 -20.64 -3.46 7.63
N ILE A 45 -19.41 -3.86 7.25
CA ILE A 45 -19.21 -4.69 6.05
C ILE A 45 -19.75 -6.10 6.27
N SER A 46 -19.58 -6.66 7.47
CA SER A 46 -20.13 -7.99 7.80
C SER A 46 -21.67 -8.00 7.77
N ALA A 47 -22.31 -6.90 8.15
CA ALA A 47 -23.76 -6.75 8.05
C ALA A 47 -24.23 -6.59 6.60
N LYS A 48 -23.52 -5.79 5.79
CA LYS A 48 -23.86 -5.54 4.38
C LYS A 48 -23.66 -6.75 3.47
N THR A 49 -22.60 -7.53 3.71
CA THR A 49 -22.18 -8.61 2.81
C THR A 49 -22.58 -10.00 3.31
N GLY A 50 -23.01 -10.12 4.56
CA GLY A 50 -23.23 -11.41 5.23
C GLY A 50 -21.95 -12.17 5.57
N ASN A 51 -20.77 -11.70 5.12
CA ASN A 51 -19.49 -12.34 5.38
C ASN A 51 -19.07 -12.12 6.85
N LYS A 52 -18.84 -13.20 7.59
CA LYS A 52 -18.42 -13.16 9.01
C LYS A 52 -16.90 -13.32 9.20
N ASN A 53 -16.15 -13.50 8.12
CA ASN A 53 -14.71 -13.74 8.15
C ASN A 53 -13.92 -12.43 8.03
N LEU A 54 -14.38 -11.38 8.73
CA LEU A 54 -13.73 -10.08 8.77
C LEU A 54 -13.18 -9.85 10.17
N GLU A 55 -11.92 -9.48 10.25
CA GLU A 55 -11.24 -9.18 11.50
C GLU A 55 -10.24 -8.05 11.29
N TYR A 56 -9.66 -7.56 12.38
CA TYR A 56 -8.66 -6.50 12.35
C TYR A 56 -7.51 -6.78 13.31
N ILE A 57 -6.36 -6.23 12.98
CA ILE A 57 -5.21 -6.12 13.88
C ILE A 57 -4.93 -4.63 14.06
N LEU A 58 -4.82 -4.23 15.32
CA LEU A 58 -4.44 -2.86 15.65
C LEU A 58 -2.95 -2.67 15.45
N GLY A 59 -2.56 -1.53 14.91
CA GLY A 59 -1.16 -1.13 14.86
C GLY A 59 -0.93 0.12 14.01
N ASP A 60 0.20 0.75 14.26
CA ASP A 60 0.58 2.02 13.66
C ASP A 60 1.74 1.81 12.68
N LEU A 61 1.47 2.00 11.39
CA LEU A 61 2.48 1.83 10.33
C LEU A 61 3.55 2.92 10.34
N SER A 62 3.42 3.95 11.18
CA SER A 62 4.51 4.90 11.46
C SER A 62 5.49 4.39 12.54
N SER A 63 5.40 3.11 12.92
CA SER A 63 6.37 2.47 13.82
C SER A 63 6.77 1.10 13.29
N LEU A 64 8.04 0.94 12.92
CA LEU A 64 8.56 -0.33 12.39
C LEU A 64 8.52 -1.45 13.43
N ALA A 65 8.63 -1.13 14.73
CA ALA A 65 8.41 -2.09 15.81
C ALA A 65 6.97 -2.63 15.82
N GLU A 66 5.97 -1.75 15.67
CA GLU A 66 4.56 -2.18 15.55
C GLU A 66 4.32 -2.95 14.26
N VAL A 67 4.93 -2.56 13.14
CA VAL A 67 4.85 -3.32 11.87
C VAL A 67 5.39 -4.74 12.07
N LYS A 68 6.53 -4.90 12.75
CA LYS A 68 7.10 -6.20 13.09
C LYS A 68 6.13 -7.04 13.92
N ARG A 69 5.54 -6.45 14.96
CA ARG A 69 4.55 -7.11 15.82
C ARG A 69 3.31 -7.55 15.04
N ILE A 70 2.76 -6.68 14.19
CA ILE A 70 1.62 -6.98 13.31
C ILE A 70 1.94 -8.15 12.39
N ALA A 71 3.13 -8.16 11.77
CA ALA A 71 3.54 -9.24 10.88
C ALA A 71 3.67 -10.57 11.62
N GLN A 72 4.21 -10.57 12.84
CA GLN A 72 4.29 -11.77 13.69
C GLN A 72 2.90 -12.30 14.06
N GLU A 73 1.99 -11.41 14.47
CA GLU A 73 0.61 -11.78 14.82
C GLU A 73 -0.13 -12.37 13.61
N LEU A 74 -0.03 -11.73 12.44
CA LEU A 74 -0.58 -12.25 11.17
C LEU A 74 0.01 -13.61 10.81
N SER A 75 1.33 -13.77 10.93
CA SER A 75 2.02 -15.02 10.60
C SER A 75 1.60 -16.17 11.50
N GLN A 76 1.41 -15.91 12.80
CA GLN A 76 0.93 -16.90 13.76
C GLN A 76 -0.54 -17.26 13.53
N LYS A 77 -1.38 -16.27 13.23
CA LYS A 77 -2.81 -16.46 13.05
C LYS A 77 -3.18 -17.10 11.72
N HIS A 78 -2.36 -16.91 10.68
CA HIS A 78 -2.68 -17.33 9.33
C HIS A 78 -1.52 -18.11 8.71
N SER A 79 -1.70 -19.43 8.61
CA SER A 79 -0.72 -20.30 7.96
C SER A 79 -0.48 -19.98 6.48
N SER A 80 -1.48 -19.40 5.79
CA SER A 80 -1.41 -18.95 4.40
C SER A 80 -2.18 -17.64 4.21
N ILE A 81 -1.65 -16.78 3.33
CA ILE A 81 -2.22 -15.49 2.92
C ILE A 81 -2.25 -15.46 1.38
N ASP A 82 -3.44 -15.44 0.79
CA ASP A 82 -3.60 -15.44 -0.67
C ASP A 82 -3.36 -14.06 -1.27
N CYS A 83 -3.66 -12.98 -0.54
CA CYS A 83 -3.36 -11.64 -1.01
C CYS A 83 -2.91 -10.70 0.12
N LEU A 84 -1.82 -9.96 -0.11
CA LEU A 84 -1.43 -8.81 0.70
C LEU A 84 -1.64 -7.52 -0.11
N ILE A 85 -2.47 -6.62 0.40
CA ILE A 85 -2.74 -5.31 -0.22
C ILE A 85 -2.12 -4.21 0.64
N ASN A 86 -0.98 -3.71 0.17
CA ASN A 86 -0.27 -2.56 0.71
C ASN A 86 -0.98 -1.27 0.24
N ASN A 87 -2.09 -0.94 0.89
CA ASN A 87 -2.96 0.17 0.52
C ASN A 87 -2.76 1.42 1.38
N ALA A 88 -2.40 1.27 2.65
CA ALA A 88 -2.25 2.41 3.56
C ALA A 88 -1.30 3.47 2.99
N GLY A 89 -1.62 4.73 3.23
CA GLY A 89 -0.71 5.79 2.85
C GLY A 89 -1.10 7.13 3.42
N VAL A 90 -0.11 8.01 3.44
CA VAL A 90 -0.19 9.38 3.91
C VAL A 90 0.41 10.31 2.86
N MET A 91 -0.03 11.57 2.91
CA MET A 91 0.47 12.68 2.12
C MET A 91 0.53 13.89 3.04
N SER A 92 1.70 14.19 3.60
CA SER A 92 1.83 15.23 4.62
C SER A 92 2.30 16.56 4.02
N PRO A 93 1.56 17.68 4.17
CA PRO A 93 2.00 18.99 3.69
C PRO A 93 3.20 19.57 4.46
N GLU A 94 3.47 19.04 5.65
CA GLU A 94 4.59 19.42 6.52
C GLU A 94 5.55 18.25 6.68
N ARG A 95 6.85 18.52 6.85
CA ARG A 95 7.80 17.47 7.18
C ARG A 95 7.52 16.98 8.59
N LYS A 96 7.14 15.71 8.71
CA LYS A 96 6.93 15.01 9.97
C LYS A 96 7.79 13.76 9.97
N GLU A 97 8.09 13.26 11.16
CA GLU A 97 8.85 12.04 11.33
C GLU A 97 7.96 10.92 11.88
N THR A 98 8.26 9.69 11.49
CA THR A 98 7.74 8.47 12.09
C THR A 98 8.31 8.31 13.51
N LYS A 99 7.80 7.32 14.25
CA LYS A 99 8.36 7.00 15.59
C LYS A 99 9.81 6.53 15.52
N ASP A 100 10.25 6.08 14.36
CA ASP A 100 11.62 5.63 14.08
C ASP A 100 12.51 6.75 13.50
N GLY A 101 12.00 8.00 13.43
CA GLY A 101 12.78 9.16 12.98
C GLY A 101 12.89 9.32 11.45
N HIS A 102 12.04 8.63 10.68
CA HIS A 102 12.04 8.72 9.22
C HIS A 102 11.01 9.70 8.70
N GLU A 103 11.25 10.32 7.53
CA GLU A 103 10.24 11.16 6.88
C GLU A 103 8.91 10.40 6.73
N LEU A 104 7.80 11.04 7.11
CA LEU A 104 6.50 10.38 7.31
C LEU A 104 5.95 9.66 6.06
N ASN A 105 6.07 10.25 4.87
CA ASN A 105 5.63 9.60 3.63
C ASN A 105 6.50 8.39 3.31
N PHE A 106 7.82 8.52 3.39
CA PHE A 106 8.78 7.44 3.16
C PHE A 106 8.57 6.27 4.15
N GLY A 107 8.46 6.60 5.43
CA GLY A 107 8.25 5.64 6.51
C GLY A 107 6.94 4.87 6.38
N VAL A 108 5.82 5.57 6.22
CA VAL A 108 4.50 4.92 6.17
C VAL A 108 4.24 4.29 4.79
N ASN A 109 4.47 4.99 3.69
CA ASN A 109 4.04 4.52 2.37
C ASN A 109 4.93 3.40 1.82
N HIS A 110 6.22 3.38 2.20
CA HIS A 110 7.23 2.47 1.65
C HIS A 110 7.86 1.57 2.73
N LEU A 111 8.59 2.12 3.70
CA LEU A 111 9.36 1.31 4.68
C LEU A 111 8.47 0.31 5.44
N SER A 112 7.32 0.78 5.94
CA SER A 112 6.36 -0.07 6.66
C SER A 112 5.85 -1.25 5.81
N HIS A 113 5.57 -1.00 4.53
CA HIS A 113 5.06 -2.00 3.61
C HIS A 113 6.15 -2.99 3.17
N VAL A 114 7.38 -2.52 2.97
CA VAL A 114 8.52 -3.40 2.66
C VAL A 114 8.76 -4.36 3.82
N LEU A 115 8.80 -3.86 5.05
CA LEU A 115 8.97 -4.68 6.25
C LEU A 115 7.84 -5.70 6.40
N LEU A 116 6.58 -5.23 6.38
CA LEU A 116 5.40 -6.09 6.51
C LEU A 116 5.39 -7.20 5.46
N THR A 117 5.63 -6.85 4.20
CA THR A 117 5.61 -7.80 3.09
C THR A 117 6.71 -8.85 3.26
N ARG A 118 7.94 -8.44 3.55
CA ARG A 118 9.08 -9.36 3.73
C ARG A 118 8.83 -10.37 4.84
N MET A 119 8.30 -9.91 5.96
CA MET A 119 7.99 -10.78 7.10
C MET A 119 6.85 -11.76 6.83
N LEU A 120 5.94 -11.44 5.89
CA LEU A 120 4.83 -12.30 5.51
C LEU A 120 5.12 -13.17 4.27
N LEU A 121 6.30 -13.06 3.64
CA LEU A 121 6.62 -13.80 2.41
C LEU A 121 6.47 -15.31 2.59
N THR A 122 6.86 -15.87 3.74
CA THR A 122 6.70 -17.31 4.01
C THR A 122 5.23 -17.73 4.00
N ASN A 123 4.33 -16.92 4.55
CA ASN A 123 2.89 -17.19 4.59
C ASN A 123 2.26 -16.99 3.21
N ILE A 124 2.71 -15.98 2.45
CA ILE A 124 2.21 -15.71 1.10
C ILE A 124 2.64 -16.82 0.13
N LYS A 125 3.88 -17.31 0.22
CA LYS A 125 4.40 -18.43 -0.60
C LYS A 125 3.70 -19.77 -0.37
N LYS A 126 2.96 -19.92 0.74
CA LYS A 126 2.13 -21.10 1.02
C LYS A 126 0.78 -21.07 0.31
N SER A 127 0.37 -19.92 -0.23
CA SER A 127 -0.83 -19.87 -1.08
C SER A 127 -0.55 -20.59 -2.40
N PRO A 128 -1.51 -21.37 -2.94
CA PRO A 128 -1.40 -21.90 -4.29
C PRO A 128 -1.12 -20.82 -5.33
N GLN A 129 -1.64 -19.61 -5.12
CA GLN A 129 -1.42 -18.43 -5.96
C GLN A 129 -1.42 -17.16 -5.09
N GLY A 130 -0.25 -16.83 -4.54
CA GLY A 130 -0.09 -15.61 -3.74
C GLY A 130 -0.09 -14.34 -4.59
N ARG A 131 -0.67 -13.26 -4.08
CA ARG A 131 -0.69 -11.95 -4.75
C ARG A 131 -0.30 -10.81 -3.81
N ILE A 132 0.67 -10.01 -4.21
CA ILE A 132 1.07 -8.78 -3.51
C ILE A 132 0.64 -7.59 -4.36
N VAL A 133 -0.24 -6.77 -3.82
CA VAL A 133 -0.81 -5.60 -4.49
C VAL A 133 -0.32 -4.34 -3.79
N ILE A 134 0.40 -3.48 -4.51
CA ILE A 134 1.02 -2.28 -3.95
C ILE A 134 0.34 -1.03 -4.52
N VAL A 135 -0.29 -0.24 -3.65
CA VAL A 135 -0.93 1.01 -4.06
C VAL A 135 0.10 2.13 -4.19
N SER A 136 0.37 2.50 -5.44
CA SER A 136 1.20 3.64 -5.84
C SER A 136 0.30 4.82 -6.26
N SER A 137 0.77 5.71 -7.14
CA SER A 137 0.03 6.83 -7.72
C SER A 137 0.65 7.25 -9.04
N LYS A 138 -0.10 7.86 -9.96
CA LYS A 138 0.46 8.54 -11.16
C LYS A 138 1.52 9.57 -10.81
N LEU A 139 1.45 10.15 -9.62
CA LEU A 139 2.44 11.10 -9.12
C LEU A 139 3.85 10.51 -9.00
N HIS A 140 4.04 9.18 -9.01
CA HIS A 140 5.37 8.57 -9.11
C HIS A 140 6.18 9.07 -10.32
N ARG A 141 5.49 9.51 -11.39
CA ARG A 141 6.11 10.06 -12.61
C ARG A 141 6.78 11.41 -12.38
N ASN A 142 6.43 12.11 -11.31
CA ASN A 142 6.98 13.40 -10.92
C ASN A 142 8.09 13.27 -9.85
N ALA A 143 8.43 12.04 -9.46
CA ALA A 143 9.47 11.76 -8.48
C ALA A 143 10.83 12.30 -8.98
N LYS A 144 11.61 12.81 -8.04
CA LYS A 144 12.99 13.28 -8.26
C LYS A 144 13.83 12.95 -7.01
N PRO A 145 14.02 11.66 -6.67
CA PRO A 145 14.70 11.29 -5.43
C PRO A 145 16.09 11.92 -5.36
N ASP A 146 16.40 12.55 -4.23
CA ASP A 146 17.74 13.01 -3.91
C ASP A 146 18.39 11.90 -3.07
N LEU A 147 19.48 11.30 -3.53
CA LEU A 147 20.09 10.18 -2.83
C LEU A 147 20.93 10.64 -1.63
N ASP A 148 21.34 11.90 -1.61
CA ASP A 148 22.11 12.49 -0.51
C ASP A 148 21.16 13.01 0.58
N ASP A 149 19.93 13.41 0.21
CA ASP A 149 18.88 13.83 1.14
C ASP A 149 17.51 13.19 0.83
N LEU A 150 17.48 11.86 0.88
CA LEU A 150 16.28 11.06 0.53
C LEU A 150 15.05 11.41 1.37
N GLU A 151 15.29 11.85 2.61
CA GLU A 151 14.28 12.18 3.62
C GLU A 151 13.97 13.68 3.70
N GLN A 152 14.53 14.47 2.78
CA GLN A 152 14.33 15.91 2.63
C GLN A 152 14.52 16.70 3.94
N LYS A 153 15.59 16.41 4.66
CA LYS A 153 15.97 17.10 5.91
C LYS A 153 16.37 18.55 5.66
N SER A 154 16.97 18.85 4.50
CA SER A 154 17.45 20.19 4.15
C SER A 154 16.32 21.13 3.71
N LYS A 155 15.45 20.66 2.81
CA LYS A 155 14.30 21.41 2.29
C LYS A 155 13.18 20.46 1.91
N TYR A 156 12.03 20.63 2.56
CA TYR A 156 10.87 19.78 2.33
C TYR A 156 9.96 20.31 1.23
N ASP A 157 9.76 19.49 0.20
CA ASP A 157 8.72 19.60 -0.80
C ASP A 157 7.78 18.39 -0.65
N TRP A 158 6.58 18.65 -0.13
CA TRP A 158 5.59 17.61 0.17
C TRP A 158 5.11 16.84 -1.07
N MET A 159 5.02 17.49 -2.23
CA MET A 159 4.63 16.84 -3.48
C MET A 159 5.73 15.93 -3.96
N LYS A 160 6.99 16.38 -3.85
CA LYS A 160 8.17 15.56 -4.13
C LYS A 160 8.25 14.37 -3.18
N ALA A 161 8.11 14.56 -1.87
CA ALA A 161 8.19 13.49 -0.87
C ALA A 161 7.13 12.40 -1.12
N TYR A 162 5.90 12.82 -1.39
CA TYR A 162 4.84 11.88 -1.77
C TYR A 162 5.16 11.16 -3.09
N SER A 163 5.55 11.90 -4.13
CA SER A 163 5.86 11.33 -5.45
C SER A 163 7.02 10.32 -5.38
N ASP A 164 8.08 10.65 -4.65
CA ASP A 164 9.23 9.78 -4.39
C ASP A 164 8.78 8.50 -3.68
N SER A 165 7.98 8.61 -2.61
CA SER A 165 7.44 7.43 -1.91
C SER A 165 6.59 6.53 -2.83
N LYS A 166 5.89 7.10 -3.81
CA LYS A 166 5.08 6.34 -4.77
C LYS A 166 5.92 5.74 -5.89
N LEU A 167 7.05 6.32 -6.25
CA LEU A 167 8.06 5.67 -7.11
C LEU A 167 8.70 4.48 -6.40
N PHE A 168 9.04 4.61 -5.12
CA PHE A 168 9.65 3.51 -4.36
C PHE A 168 8.71 2.30 -4.26
N ASN A 169 7.40 2.53 -4.17
CA ASN A 169 6.38 1.48 -4.27
C ASN A 169 6.39 0.75 -5.63
N VAL A 170 6.70 1.44 -6.74
CA VAL A 170 6.84 0.81 -8.06
C VAL A 170 8.10 -0.06 -8.10
N TYR A 171 9.23 0.47 -7.64
CA TYR A 171 10.47 -0.29 -7.51
C TYR A 171 10.29 -1.53 -6.64
N PHE A 172 9.56 -1.41 -5.53
CA PHE A 172 9.32 -2.55 -4.66
C PHE A 172 8.50 -3.65 -5.33
N ALA A 173 7.51 -3.31 -6.17
CA ALA A 173 6.79 -4.31 -6.95
C ALA A 173 7.70 -5.05 -7.95
N GLN A 174 8.63 -4.34 -8.59
CA GLN A 174 9.61 -4.94 -9.49
C GLN A 174 10.61 -5.83 -8.71
N ASP A 175 11.10 -5.37 -7.55
CA ASP A 175 11.99 -6.13 -6.66
C ASP A 175 11.36 -7.43 -6.19
N LEU A 176 10.09 -7.38 -5.79
CA LEU A 176 9.35 -8.58 -5.43
C LEU A 176 9.16 -9.52 -6.62
N SER A 177 8.93 -8.98 -7.82
CA SER A 177 8.79 -9.81 -9.01
C SER A 177 10.05 -10.60 -9.34
N GLU A 178 11.22 -9.98 -9.22
CA GLU A 178 12.51 -10.66 -9.40
C GLU A 178 12.75 -11.67 -8.26
N LEU A 179 12.52 -11.26 -7.01
CA LEU A 179 12.70 -12.12 -5.83
C LEU A 179 11.80 -13.36 -5.83
N LEU A 180 10.63 -13.28 -6.46
CA LEU A 180 9.58 -14.31 -6.41
C LEU A 180 9.39 -15.03 -7.75
N GLN A 181 10.27 -14.82 -8.73
CA GLN A 181 10.15 -15.36 -10.08
C GLN A 181 10.00 -16.89 -10.14
N ASP A 182 10.59 -17.61 -9.17
CA ASP A 182 10.56 -19.08 -9.08
C ASP A 182 9.43 -19.60 -8.17
N THR A 183 8.44 -18.76 -7.87
CA THR A 183 7.28 -19.10 -7.02
C THR A 183 5.98 -18.82 -7.76
N SER A 184 4.85 -19.27 -7.19
CA SER A 184 3.52 -18.88 -7.70
C SER A 184 3.12 -17.46 -7.30
N VAL A 185 3.95 -16.70 -6.58
CA VAL A 185 3.57 -15.39 -6.06
C VAL A 185 3.82 -14.29 -7.08
N THR A 186 2.80 -13.48 -7.37
CA THR A 186 2.92 -12.28 -8.22
C THR A 186 2.90 -11.01 -7.39
N ALA A 187 3.67 -10.00 -7.78
CA ALA A 187 3.66 -8.67 -7.16
C ALA A 187 3.43 -7.57 -8.19
N ASN A 188 2.41 -6.74 -8.03
CA ASN A 188 2.10 -5.66 -8.97
C ASN A 188 1.78 -4.35 -8.24
N ALA A 189 2.13 -3.23 -8.88
CA ALA A 189 1.78 -1.90 -8.42
C ALA A 189 0.59 -1.33 -9.22
N LEU A 190 -0.13 -0.39 -8.63
CA LEU A 190 -1.26 0.27 -9.30
C LEU A 190 -1.39 1.75 -8.94
N HIS A 191 -2.10 2.48 -9.79
CA HIS A 191 -2.73 3.75 -9.44
C HIS A 191 -4.24 3.56 -9.23
N PRO A 192 -4.81 4.01 -8.10
CA PRO A 192 -6.24 3.82 -7.82
C PRO A 192 -7.14 4.88 -8.48
N GLY A 193 -6.64 5.73 -9.38
CA GLY A 193 -7.36 6.91 -9.83
C GLY A 193 -7.16 8.12 -8.90
N VAL A 194 -7.67 9.28 -9.30
CA VAL A 194 -7.69 10.48 -8.46
C VAL A 194 -8.92 10.36 -7.56
N VAL A 195 -8.78 9.78 -6.37
CA VAL A 195 -9.90 9.46 -5.48
C VAL A 195 -10.00 10.49 -4.37
N ASN A 196 -11.22 10.98 -4.10
CA ASN A 196 -11.47 11.88 -2.98
C ASN A 196 -11.35 11.07 -1.68
N THR A 197 -10.15 11.06 -1.12
CA THR A 197 -9.78 10.28 0.06
C THR A 197 -9.35 11.20 1.18
N GLU A 198 -9.32 10.68 2.40
CA GLU A 198 -8.81 11.38 3.58
C GLU A 198 -7.35 11.86 3.43
N LEU A 199 -6.59 11.34 2.44
CA LEU A 199 -5.25 11.81 2.07
C LEU A 199 -5.18 13.30 1.75
N VAL A 200 -6.29 13.93 1.30
CA VAL A 200 -6.33 15.37 1.00
C VAL A 200 -6.84 16.22 2.16
N ARG A 201 -7.27 15.63 3.29
CA ARG A 201 -7.88 16.36 4.42
C ARG A 201 -6.92 17.31 5.11
N ASP A 202 -5.63 16.98 5.11
CA ASP A 202 -4.61 17.80 5.77
C ASP A 202 -4.16 18.99 4.91
N LEU A 203 -4.61 19.09 3.65
CA LEU A 203 -4.38 20.27 2.80
C LEU A 203 -5.21 21.46 3.33
N ARG A 204 -4.54 22.39 4.02
CA ARG A 204 -5.13 23.65 4.51
C ARG A 204 -4.78 24.84 3.60
N GLY A 205 -5.47 25.97 3.78
CA GLY A 205 -5.17 27.22 3.07
C GLY A 205 -5.73 27.30 1.63
N PRO A 206 -5.20 28.19 0.77
CA PRO A 206 -5.73 28.43 -0.59
C PRO A 206 -5.79 27.18 -1.46
N VAL A 207 -4.83 26.25 -1.28
CA VAL A 207 -4.81 24.94 -1.96
C VAL A 207 -5.97 24.07 -1.50
N GLY A 208 -6.21 23.98 -0.19
CA GLY A 208 -7.36 23.25 0.38
C GLY A 208 -8.71 23.85 -0.05
N PHE A 209 -8.79 25.18 -0.14
CA PHE A 209 -9.99 25.89 -0.63
C PHE A 209 -10.26 25.60 -2.10
N LEU A 210 -9.25 25.73 -2.98
CA LEU A 210 -9.38 25.44 -4.40
C LEU A 210 -9.71 23.95 -4.65
N PHE A 211 -9.07 23.03 -3.91
CA PHE A 211 -9.38 21.60 -3.95
C PHE A 211 -10.82 21.30 -3.49
N GLY A 212 -11.31 22.00 -2.46
CA GLY A 212 -12.69 21.88 -1.98
C GLY A 212 -13.74 22.23 -3.04
N LEU A 213 -13.44 23.20 -3.91
CA LEU A 213 -14.35 23.66 -4.97
C LEU A 213 -14.44 22.68 -6.16
N VAL A 214 -13.36 21.99 -6.50
CA VAL A 214 -13.30 21.06 -7.66
C VAL A 214 -13.43 19.58 -7.27
N LYS A 215 -13.67 19.30 -5.98
CA LYS A 215 -13.64 17.97 -5.37
C LYS A 215 -14.58 16.94 -6.01
N ASN A 216 -15.75 17.35 -6.50
CA ASN A 216 -16.71 16.40 -7.10
C ASN A 216 -16.57 16.26 -8.64
N LEU A 217 -15.75 17.11 -9.27
CA LEU A 217 -15.56 17.16 -10.72
C LEU A 217 -14.33 16.35 -11.18
N ILE A 218 -13.30 16.28 -10.35
CA ILE A 218 -12.01 15.62 -10.69
C ILE A 218 -11.89 14.25 -10.04
N PHE A 219 -12.54 14.05 -8.89
CA PHE A 219 -12.32 12.87 -8.08
C PHE A 219 -13.34 11.75 -8.30
N ILE A 220 -12.84 10.54 -8.47
CA ILE A 220 -13.68 9.34 -8.53
C ILE A 220 -14.08 8.86 -7.13
N SER A 221 -15.13 8.04 -7.06
CA SER A 221 -15.57 7.44 -5.79
C SER A 221 -14.54 6.42 -5.28
N PRO A 222 -14.46 6.20 -3.95
CA PRO A 222 -13.64 5.13 -3.37
C PRO A 222 -13.93 3.75 -3.97
N THR A 223 -15.20 3.44 -4.28
CA THR A 223 -15.61 2.20 -4.94
C THR A 223 -14.97 2.05 -6.33
N LYS A 224 -14.90 3.12 -7.12
CA LYS A 224 -14.20 3.12 -8.41
C LYS A 224 -12.69 2.98 -8.19
N GLY A 225 -12.13 3.66 -7.20
CA GLY A 225 -10.69 3.58 -6.92
C GLY A 225 -10.22 2.21 -6.41
N ALA A 226 -11.09 1.46 -5.74
CA ALA A 226 -10.82 0.10 -5.30
C ALA A 226 -10.81 -0.93 -6.44
N GLN A 227 -11.39 -0.63 -7.61
CA GLN A 227 -11.57 -1.62 -8.69
C GLN A 227 -10.26 -2.23 -9.16
N THR A 228 -9.18 -1.45 -9.28
CA THR A 228 -7.89 -1.98 -9.72
C THR A 228 -7.25 -2.86 -8.64
N SER A 229 -7.38 -2.50 -7.35
CA SER A 229 -6.90 -3.35 -6.25
C SER A 229 -7.65 -4.67 -6.19
N ILE A 230 -8.98 -4.64 -6.32
CA ILE A 230 -9.84 -5.84 -6.34
C ILE A 230 -9.53 -6.71 -7.56
N TYR A 231 -9.36 -6.11 -8.73
CA TYR A 231 -8.99 -6.81 -9.95
C TYR A 231 -7.66 -7.54 -9.79
N LEU A 232 -6.62 -6.86 -9.29
CA LEU A 232 -5.32 -7.50 -9.07
C LEU A 232 -5.38 -8.59 -8.00
N ALA A 233 -6.21 -8.44 -6.97
CA ALA A 233 -6.38 -9.44 -5.93
C ALA A 233 -7.12 -10.71 -6.41
N ASP A 234 -8.08 -10.59 -7.33
CA ASP A 234 -9.07 -11.64 -7.56
C ASP A 234 -9.25 -12.10 -9.02
N ALA A 235 -8.83 -11.31 -10.02
CA ALA A 235 -9.12 -11.62 -11.42
C ALA A 235 -8.33 -12.86 -11.91
N PRO A 236 -8.96 -13.74 -12.71
CA PRO A 236 -8.25 -14.83 -13.38
C PRO A 236 -7.32 -14.29 -14.47
N GLY A 237 -6.29 -15.06 -14.85
CA GLY A 237 -5.36 -14.72 -15.93
C GLY A 237 -4.19 -13.83 -15.51
N LEU A 238 -4.09 -13.50 -14.23
CA LEU A 238 -3.00 -12.71 -13.66
C LEU A 238 -1.92 -13.56 -12.97
N GLU A 239 -2.02 -14.89 -13.03
CA GLU A 239 -1.15 -15.84 -12.32
C GLU A 239 0.33 -15.71 -12.70
N LYS A 240 0.60 -15.23 -13.92
CA LYS A 240 1.96 -14.97 -14.44
C LYS A 240 2.28 -13.48 -14.62
N THR A 241 1.38 -12.60 -14.19
CA THR A 241 1.56 -11.16 -14.34
C THR A 241 2.21 -10.62 -13.09
N SER A 242 3.50 -10.29 -13.14
CA SER A 242 4.27 -9.76 -12.01
C SER A 242 5.20 -8.63 -12.45
N GLY A 243 5.55 -7.73 -11.52
CA GLY A 243 6.40 -6.56 -11.75
C GLY A 243 5.74 -5.47 -12.58
N GLN A 244 4.42 -5.53 -12.78
CA GLN A 244 3.70 -4.63 -13.67
C GLN A 244 3.04 -3.48 -12.91
N TYR A 245 2.72 -2.43 -13.67
CA TYR A 245 1.98 -1.28 -13.19
C TYR A 245 0.61 -1.20 -13.86
N PHE A 246 -0.43 -0.97 -13.06
CA PHE A 246 -1.82 -0.94 -13.54
C PHE A 246 -2.49 0.41 -13.32
N GLU A 247 -3.33 0.78 -14.27
CA GLU A 247 -4.28 1.89 -14.17
C GLU A 247 -5.62 1.45 -14.73
N ASP A 248 -6.71 1.64 -13.97
CA ASP A 248 -8.07 1.26 -14.39
C ASP A 248 -8.18 -0.20 -14.88
N ARG A 249 -7.49 -1.11 -14.18
CA ARG A 249 -7.38 -2.56 -14.49
C ARG A 249 -6.61 -2.91 -15.76
N GLU A 250 -6.03 -1.92 -16.44
CA GLU A 250 -5.18 -2.14 -17.61
C GLU A 250 -3.69 -2.05 -17.25
N LYS A 251 -2.88 -2.91 -17.87
CA LYS A 251 -1.43 -2.86 -17.75
C LYS A 251 -0.91 -1.63 -18.49
N VAL A 252 -0.15 -0.79 -17.79
CA VAL A 252 0.45 0.42 -18.35
C VAL A 252 1.97 0.27 -18.40
N ARG A 253 2.57 0.71 -19.50
CA ARG A 253 4.03 0.72 -19.66
C ARG A 253 4.66 1.77 -18.74
N LEU A 254 5.59 1.33 -17.88
CA LEU A 254 6.46 2.21 -17.10
C LEU A 254 7.37 3.03 -18.01
N LYS A 255 7.77 4.22 -17.55
CA LYS A 255 8.62 5.17 -18.28
C LYS A 255 9.52 5.95 -17.31
N GLY A 256 10.58 6.56 -17.84
CA GLY A 256 11.45 7.45 -17.07
C GLY A 256 12.12 6.72 -15.90
N LEU A 257 12.19 7.38 -14.74
CA LEU A 257 12.85 6.83 -13.55
C LEU A 257 12.29 5.46 -13.14
N ALA A 258 11.02 5.16 -13.37
CA ALA A 258 10.47 3.83 -13.02
C ALA A 258 11.11 2.64 -13.77
N LEU A 259 11.97 2.90 -14.77
CA LEU A 259 12.78 1.91 -15.49
C LEU A 259 14.28 2.04 -15.19
N ASP A 260 14.69 2.91 -14.26
CA ASP A 260 16.10 3.12 -13.90
C ASP A 260 16.56 2.04 -12.90
N PRO A 261 17.41 1.09 -13.34
CA PRO A 261 17.86 -0.01 -12.49
C PRO A 261 18.83 0.44 -11.40
N ASP A 262 19.64 1.48 -11.65
CA ASP A 262 20.65 1.96 -10.73
C ASP A 262 20.01 2.71 -9.56
N LEU A 263 19.06 3.59 -9.88
CA LEU A 263 18.27 4.28 -8.87
C LEU A 263 17.47 3.27 -8.03
N ARG A 264 16.81 2.31 -8.68
CA ARG A 264 16.09 1.23 -7.98
C ARG A 264 17.00 0.46 -7.03
N ALA A 265 18.20 0.06 -7.45
CA ALA A 265 19.16 -0.65 -6.61
C ALA A 265 19.58 0.17 -5.38
N LYS A 266 19.84 1.48 -5.54
CA LYS A 266 20.22 2.37 -4.43
C LYS A 266 19.07 2.58 -3.43
N ILE A 267 17.83 2.69 -3.91
CA ILE A 267 16.64 2.78 -3.03
C ILE A 267 16.46 1.48 -2.25
N ARG A 268 16.63 0.33 -2.91
CA ARG A 268 16.59 -0.98 -2.26
C ARG A 268 17.66 -1.09 -1.18
N GLU A 269 18.91 -0.75 -1.48
CA GLU A 269 20.02 -0.78 -0.52
C GLU A 269 19.74 0.10 0.71
N LYS A 270 19.33 1.36 0.51
CA LYS A 270 18.97 2.26 1.63
C LYS A 270 17.82 1.69 2.46
N THR A 271 16.80 1.14 1.81
CA THR A 271 15.68 0.48 2.49
C THR A 271 16.16 -0.72 3.32
N ASP A 272 17.04 -1.55 2.77
CA ASP A 272 17.59 -2.72 3.44
C ASP A 272 18.42 -2.35 4.67
N GLN A 273 19.25 -1.31 4.55
CA GLN A 273 20.04 -0.78 5.66
C GLN A 273 19.14 -0.32 6.81
N ILE A 274 18.07 0.43 6.50
CA ILE A 274 17.10 0.92 7.50
C ILE A 274 16.36 -0.23 8.17
N LEU A 275 15.91 -1.22 7.39
CA LEU A 275 15.06 -2.31 7.89
C LEU A 275 15.82 -3.47 8.54
N LYS A 276 17.14 -3.55 8.35
CA LYS A 276 17.99 -4.62 8.89
C LYS A 276 17.77 -4.91 10.38
N PRO A 277 17.61 -3.92 11.28
CA PRO A 277 17.37 -4.19 12.72
C PRO A 277 16.03 -4.88 13.00
N PHE A 278 15.05 -4.74 12.10
CA PHE A 278 13.69 -5.25 12.32
C PHE A 278 13.47 -6.64 11.72
N LEU A 279 14.31 -7.07 10.78
CA LEU A 279 14.20 -8.35 10.07
C LEU A 279 14.90 -9.54 10.76
N ASN A 280 15.63 -9.28 11.85
CA ASN A 280 16.30 -10.30 12.67
C ASN A 280 15.43 -10.85 13.79
#